data_AF-W1XMQ2-F1
#
_entry.id   AF-W1XMQ2-F1
#
_cell.length_a   1.000
_cell.length_b   1.000
_cell.length_c   1.000
_cell.angle_alpha   90.00
_cell.angle_beta   90.00
_cell.angle_gamma   90.00
#
_symmetry.space_group_name_H-M   'P 1'
#
loop_
_entity.id
_entity.type
_entity.pdbx_description
1 polymer ?
#
loop_
_entity_poly.entity_id
_entity_poly.type
_entity_poly.pdbx_seq_one_letter_code
_entity_poly.pdbx_strand_id
1 'polypeptide(L)' 'GRITAQIDTLHRERYGEDTGHFGMIDAIDDPQVFAALFGAAEAWLKSQGASKISGPFSLNINQESGLLIEGFDTPPCA' A
#
# COMPACT_ATOMS: atom_id res chain seq x y z
N GLY A 1 -12.96 -0.25 3.29
CA GLY A 1 -11.77 0.55 2.93
C GLY A 1 -11.09 -0.04 1.72
N ARG A 2 -9.84 0.32 1.49
CA ARG A 2 -8.99 -0.10 0.36
C ARG A 2 -7.59 -0.38 0.89
N ILE A 3 -6.87 -1.29 0.24
CA ILE A 3 -5.47 -1.62 0.52
C ILE A 3 -4.85 -2.08 -0.80
N THR A 4 -3.58 -1.78 -1.02
CA THR A 4 -2.83 -2.36 -2.13
C THR A 4 -2.03 -3.57 -1.66
N ALA A 5 -1.89 -4.54 -2.55
CA ALA A 5 -0.98 -5.67 -2.41
C ALA A 5 -0.24 -5.83 -3.74
N GLN A 6 1.08 -5.96 -3.71
CA GLN A 6 1.90 -5.94 -4.91
C GLN A 6 3.03 -6.98 -4.87
N ILE A 7 3.38 -7.48 -6.06
CA ILE A 7 4.64 -8.17 -6.30
C ILE A 7 5.58 -7.21 -7.02
N ASP A 8 6.74 -6.99 -6.42
CA ASP A 8 7.85 -6.31 -7.09
C ASP A 8 8.82 -7.38 -7.61
N THR A 9 8.81 -7.59 -8.92
CA THR A 9 9.66 -8.59 -9.58
C THR A 9 11.13 -8.23 -9.47
N LEU A 10 11.49 -6.94 -9.54
CA LEU A 10 12.88 -6.48 -9.42
C LEU A 10 13.40 -6.68 -7.99
N HIS A 11 12.56 -6.43 -6.98
CA HIS A 11 12.88 -6.75 -5.60
C HIS A 11 13.10 -8.25 -5.43
N ARG A 12 12.21 -9.09 -5.99
CA ARG A 12 12.31 -10.55 -5.89
C ARG A 12 13.58 -11.09 -6.57
N GLU A 13 13.94 -10.58 -7.74
CA GLU A 13 15.19 -10.93 -8.43
C GLU A 13 16.44 -10.64 -7.59
N ARG A 14 16.41 -9.56 -6.80
CA ARG A 14 17.55 -9.13 -5.99
C ARG A 14 17.61 -9.77 -4.60
N TYR A 15 16.47 -10.03 -3.98
CA TYR A 15 16.37 -10.39 -2.56
C TYR A 15 15.66 -11.73 -2.29
N GLY A 16 15.17 -12.41 -3.32
CA GLY A 16 14.48 -13.70 -3.24
C GLY A 16 12.99 -13.61 -3.59
N GLU A 17 12.44 -14.71 -4.12
CA GLU A 17 11.09 -14.77 -4.70
C GLU A 17 9.94 -14.83 -3.69
N ASP A 18 10.23 -14.78 -2.39
CA ASP A 18 9.27 -15.05 -1.33
C ASP A 18 8.65 -13.78 -0.71
N THR A 19 8.98 -12.59 -1.20
CA THR A 19 8.46 -11.33 -0.68
C THR A 19 7.23 -10.82 -1.42
N GLY A 20 6.35 -10.15 -0.69
CA GLY A 20 5.20 -9.41 -1.17
C GLY A 20 5.10 -8.07 -0.45
N HIS A 21 4.42 -7.10 -1.05
CA HIS A 21 4.31 -5.76 -0.51
C HIS A 21 2.86 -5.36 -0.26
N PHE A 22 2.63 -4.52 0.74
CA PHE A 22 1.34 -3.88 0.97
C PHE A 22 1.49 -2.37 1.16
N GLY A 23 0.41 -1.62 0.97
CA GLY A 23 0.38 -0.20 1.28
C GLY A 23 -0.94 0.47 0.96
N MET A 24 -0.92 1.81 0.85
CA MET A 24 -2.07 2.66 0.49
C MET A 24 -3.37 2.25 1.18
N ILE A 25 -3.28 1.96 2.49
CA ILE A 25 -4.41 1.50 3.28
C ILE A 25 -5.26 2.68 3.75
N ASP A 26 -6.56 2.61 3.49
CA ASP A 26 -7.52 3.64 3.87
C ASP A 26 -8.87 3.01 4.20
N ALA A 27 -9.40 3.31 5.38
CA ALA A 27 -10.68 2.82 5.86
C ALA A 27 -11.25 3.75 6.93
N ILE A 28 -12.54 3.59 7.20
CA ILE A 28 -13.13 4.11 8.44
C ILE A 28 -12.43 3.51 9.66
N ASP A 29 -12.44 4.22 10.79
CA ASP A 29 -11.84 3.79 12.05
C ASP A 29 -12.62 2.63 12.69
N ASP A 30 -12.54 1.48 12.04
CA ASP A 30 -13.17 0.22 12.43
C ASP A 30 -12.15 -0.92 12.30
N PRO A 31 -11.69 -1.50 13.42
CA PRO A 31 -10.74 -2.60 13.43
C PRO A 31 -11.16 -3.82 12.60
N GLN A 32 -12.46 -4.09 12.46
CA GLN A 32 -12.96 -5.22 11.66
C GLN A 32 -12.73 -4.97 10.17
N VAL A 33 -12.87 -3.72 9.73
CA VAL A 33 -12.59 -3.34 8.34
C VAL A 33 -11.10 -3.49 8.04
N PHE A 34 -10.22 -3.06 8.94
CA PHE A 34 -8.78 -3.25 8.79
C PHE A 34 -8.39 -4.73 8.74
N ALA A 35 -8.91 -5.54 9.65
CA ALA A 35 -8.66 -6.98 9.67
C ALA A 35 -9.08 -7.65 8.35
N ALA A 36 -10.24 -7.31 7.80
CA ALA A 36 -10.71 -7.83 6.52
C ALA A 36 -9.82 -7.41 5.34
N LEU A 37 -9.33 -6.16 5.33
CA LEU A 37 -8.44 -5.66 4.28
C LEU A 37 -7.08 -6.37 4.30
N PHE A 38 -6.46 -6.49 5.47
CA PHE A 38 -5.21 -7.22 5.62
C PHE A 38 -5.37 -8.70 5.25
N GLY A 39 -6.43 -9.36 5.70
CA GLY A 39 -6.70 -10.75 5.34
C GLY A 39 -6.85 -10.96 3.83
N ALA A 40 -7.50 -10.03 3.12
CA ALA A 40 -7.61 -10.09 1.66
C ALA A 40 -6.25 -9.90 0.96
N ALA A 41 -5.44 -8.94 1.42
CA ALA A 41 -4.10 -8.70 0.88
C ALA A 41 -3.16 -9.90 1.12
N GLU A 42 -3.16 -10.46 2.34
CA GLU A 42 -2.37 -11.63 2.70
C GLU A 42 -2.75 -12.86 1.88
N ALA A 43 -4.05 -13.13 1.73
CA ALA A 43 -4.53 -14.26 0.93
C ALA A 43 -4.10 -14.14 -0.53
N TRP A 44 -4.20 -12.93 -1.10
CA TRP A 44 -3.74 -12.67 -2.45
C TRP A 44 -2.21 -12.84 -2.58
N LEU A 45 -1.42 -12.23 -1.69
CA LEU A 45 0.05 -12.33 -1.73
C LEU A 45 0.55 -13.77 -1.57
N LYS A 46 -0.10 -14.54 -0.68
CA LYS A 46 0.17 -15.96 -0.52
C LYS A 46 -0.14 -16.75 -1.80
N SER A 47 -1.22 -16.42 -2.51
CA SER A 47 -1.52 -17.02 -3.83
C SER A 47 -0.46 -16.71 -4.89
N GLN A 48 0.30 -15.61 -4.72
CA GLN A 48 1.42 -15.20 -5.57
C GLN A 48 2.78 -15.73 -5.10
N GLY A 49 2.79 -16.70 -4.18
CA GLY A 49 4.01 -17.33 -3.66
C GLY A 49 4.76 -16.52 -2.60
N ALA A 50 4.19 -15.42 -2.10
CA ALA A 50 4.82 -14.69 -1.00
C ALA A 50 4.67 -15.46 0.32
N SER A 51 5.76 -15.56 1.07
CA SER A 51 5.78 -16.04 2.47
C SER A 51 6.19 -14.94 3.46
N LYS A 52 6.70 -13.82 2.96
CA LYS A 52 7.06 -12.61 3.71
C LYS A 52 6.34 -11.41 3.11
N ILE A 53 5.83 -10.53 3.97
CA ILE A 53 5.11 -9.33 3.56
C ILE A 53 5.77 -8.11 4.22
N SER A 54 6.04 -7.05 3.46
CA SER A 54 6.63 -5.80 3.96
C SER A 54 5.87 -4.56 3.44
N GLY A 55 5.93 -3.47 4.18
CA GLY A 55 5.19 -2.23 3.91
C GLY A 55 5.00 -1.40 5.19
N PRO A 56 4.16 -0.35 5.16
CA PRO A 56 3.38 0.10 4.00
C PRO A 56 4.25 0.83 2.96
N PHE A 57 4.00 0.57 1.68
CA PHE A 57 4.65 1.26 0.57
C PHE A 57 3.66 2.02 -0.30
N SER A 58 4.02 3.25 -0.66
CA SER A 58 3.36 4.04 -1.71
C SER A 58 3.71 3.45 -3.10
N LEU A 59 2.86 3.70 -4.12
CA LEU A 59 3.06 3.10 -5.46
C LEU A 59 4.17 3.78 -6.27
N ASN A 60 4.57 4.99 -5.88
CA ASN A 60 5.73 5.69 -6.41
C ASN A 60 6.23 6.71 -5.38
N ILE A 61 7.48 7.16 -5.56
CA ILE A 61 8.12 8.12 -4.65
C ILE A 61 7.41 9.48 -4.61
N ASN A 62 6.59 9.78 -5.62
CA ASN A 62 5.93 11.06 -5.78
C ASN A 62 4.57 11.12 -5.09
N GLN A 63 4.00 9.99 -4.64
CA GLN A 63 2.70 9.97 -3.98
C GLN A 63 2.72 10.62 -2.59
N GLU A 64 3.88 10.59 -1.91
CA GLU A 64 4.08 11.31 -0.66
C GLU A 64 4.85 12.62 -0.87
N SER A 65 4.90 13.13 -2.11
CA SER A 65 5.60 14.39 -2.37
C SER A 65 4.66 15.57 -2.18
N GLY A 66 4.80 16.21 -1.01
CA GLY A 66 4.08 17.42 -0.65
C GLY A 66 2.76 17.16 0.07
N LEU A 67 2.66 17.66 1.31
CA LEU A 67 1.41 17.71 2.08
C LEU A 67 0.89 19.15 2.02
N LEU A 68 -0.34 19.35 1.55
CA LEU A 68 -0.98 20.65 1.64
C LEU A 68 -1.27 20.96 3.11
N ILE A 69 -0.44 21.81 3.72
CA ILE A 69 -0.56 22.24 5.11
C ILE A 69 -1.39 23.53 5.25
N GLU A 70 -1.48 24.33 4.19
CA GLU A 70 -2.22 25.60 4.17
C GLU A 70 -2.74 25.89 2.75
N GLY A 71 -3.71 26.82 2.62
CA GLY A 71 -4.20 27.28 1.30
C GLY A 71 -5.38 26.50 0.72
N PHE A 72 -6.10 25.72 1.53
CA PHE A 72 -7.31 24.99 1.13
C PHE A 72 -8.43 25.89 0.58
N ASP A 73 -8.42 27.16 0.96
CA ASP A 73 -9.44 28.14 0.59
C ASP A 73 -9.11 28.93 -0.70
N THR A 74 -7.97 28.63 -1.33
CA THR A 74 -7.53 29.32 -2.55
C THR A 74 -7.76 28.42 -3.78
N PRO A 75 -8.31 28.93 -4.89
CA PRO A 75 -8.47 28.15 -6.11
C PRO A 75 -7.13 27.60 -6.63
N PRO A 76 -7.09 26.38 -7.23
CA PRO A 76 -5.82 25.73 -7.62
C PRO A 76 -5.07 26.41 -8.78
N CYS A 77 -5.59 27.51 -9.33
CA CYS A 77 -4.95 28.29 -10.40
C CYS A 77 -5.49 29.72 -10.43
N ALA A 78 -4.66 30.65 -10.92
CA ALA A 78 -5.10 31.94 -11.46
C ALA A 78 -5.55 31.79 -12.92
#